data_AF-A0AAJ0HDF5-F1
#
_entry.id   AF-A0AAJ0HDF5-F1
#
_cell.length_a   1.000
_cell.length_b   1.000
_cell.length_c   1.000
_cell.angle_alpha   90.00
_cell.angle_beta   90.00
_cell.angle_gamma   90.00
#
_symmetry.space_group_name_H-M   'P 1'
#
loop_
_entity.id
_entity.type
_entity.pdbx_description
1 polymer ?
#
loop_
_entity_poly.entity_id
_entity_poly.type
_entity_poly.pdbx_seq_one_letter_code
_entity_poly.pdbx_strand_id
1 'polypeptide(L)'
;MFSSGLTPSASTKPIWPSEAAKSRKWAPIYKSAEIVLAWLGESLDDTGQGGPLEFQLAFDFFKSLSATALEFSGNNEELLKLEWMASQPELWTETDALGMFPRSFMWRAALRLLDLPYWERCWIFQEVALGNKLLLCTVGLSCDFEHLKGAMSTLSQLGKGLELGSKIKTIRDVRVRQASRDTNYGARWLDSTYGSTLRATHPKDHIYAVL
;
A
#
# COMPACT_ATOMS: atom_id res chain seq x y z
N MET A 1 -70.69 6.03 -23.38
CA MET A 1 -69.43 6.07 -24.15
C MET A 1 -68.31 6.50 -23.22
N PHE A 2 -67.31 5.63 -23.10
CA PHE A 2 -65.97 5.76 -22.51
C PHE A 2 -65.76 6.29 -21.07
N SER A 3 -65.58 5.29 -20.20
CA SER A 3 -64.59 5.25 -19.11
C SER A 3 -63.18 5.62 -19.59
N SER A 4 -62.41 6.35 -18.78
CA SER A 4 -61.02 5.98 -18.43
C SER A 4 -60.44 6.93 -17.39
N GLY A 5 -60.34 6.42 -16.15
CA GLY A 5 -59.41 6.95 -15.16
C GLY A 5 -57.98 6.55 -15.51
N LEU A 6 -57.04 7.48 -15.33
CA LEU A 6 -55.61 7.22 -15.32
C LEU A 6 -55.05 7.81 -14.05
N THR A 7 -54.96 6.96 -13.02
CA THR A 7 -54.08 7.21 -11.86
C THR A 7 -52.63 7.14 -12.31
N PRO A 8 -51.74 8.02 -11.85
CA PRO A 8 -50.32 7.94 -12.16
C PRO A 8 -49.74 6.61 -11.66
N SER A 9 -49.18 5.84 -12.58
CA SER A 9 -48.38 4.66 -12.30
C SER A 9 -47.28 5.02 -11.29
N ALA A 10 -47.34 4.42 -10.11
CA ALA A 10 -46.29 4.51 -9.12
C ALA A 10 -44.99 3.98 -9.73
N SER A 11 -44.06 4.89 -10.00
CA SER A 11 -42.67 4.57 -10.35
C SER A 11 -42.09 3.69 -9.24
N THR A 12 -42.01 2.39 -9.50
CA THR A 12 -41.25 1.44 -8.69
C THR A 12 -39.78 1.81 -8.84
N LYS A 13 -39.28 2.63 -7.91
CA LYS A 13 -37.83 2.77 -7.71
C LYS A 13 -37.25 1.36 -7.55
N PRO A 14 -36.19 1.00 -8.29
CA PRO A 14 -35.56 -0.30 -8.11
C PRO A 14 -35.14 -0.44 -6.65
N ILE A 15 -35.66 -1.48 -5.99
CA ILE A 15 -35.27 -1.88 -4.65
C ILE A 15 -33.85 -2.43 -4.79
N TRP A 16 -32.86 -1.57 -4.58
CA TRP A 16 -31.48 -2.02 -4.51
C TRP A 16 -31.36 -2.97 -3.30
N PRO A 17 -30.76 -4.16 -3.45
CA PRO A 17 -30.44 -5.01 -2.30
C PRO A 17 -29.66 -4.19 -1.29
N SER A 18 -29.93 -4.38 0.01
CA SER A 18 -29.17 -3.71 1.07
C SER A 18 -27.67 -3.86 0.82
N GLU A 19 -26.87 -2.84 1.13
CA GLU A 19 -25.44 -2.80 0.77
C GLU A 19 -24.65 -4.00 1.33
N ALA A 20 -25.13 -4.59 2.43
CA ALA A 20 -24.64 -5.85 3.00
C ALA A 20 -24.75 -7.06 2.04
N ALA A 21 -25.71 -7.08 1.13
CA ALA A 21 -25.85 -8.14 0.12
C ALA A 21 -24.84 -8.00 -1.04
N LYS A 22 -24.34 -6.79 -1.33
CA LYS A 22 -23.27 -6.56 -2.30
C LYS A 22 -21.91 -7.01 -1.74
N SER A 23 -21.72 -6.83 -0.43
CA SER A 23 -20.55 -7.29 0.32
C SER A 23 -20.22 -8.77 0.14
N ARG A 24 -21.24 -9.61 0.28
CA ARG A 24 -21.07 -11.07 0.17
C ARG A 24 -20.70 -11.54 -1.24
N LYS A 25 -20.83 -10.71 -2.28
CA LYS A 25 -20.55 -11.13 -3.66
C LYS A 25 -19.07 -11.07 -4.01
N TRP A 26 -18.30 -10.13 -3.44
CA TRP A 26 -16.91 -9.92 -3.83
C TRP A 26 -15.92 -10.72 -3.01
N ALA A 27 -16.21 -10.95 -1.73
CA ALA A 27 -15.32 -11.73 -0.86
C ALA A 27 -15.02 -13.15 -1.40
N PRO A 28 -16.00 -13.92 -1.92
CA PRO A 28 -15.72 -15.21 -2.55
C PRO A 28 -14.80 -15.10 -3.77
N ILE A 29 -14.94 -14.03 -4.56
CA ILE A 29 -14.12 -13.80 -5.76
C ILE A 29 -12.66 -13.62 -5.35
N TYR A 30 -12.37 -12.68 -4.43
CA TYR A 30 -11.00 -12.44 -3.96
C TYR A 30 -10.39 -13.69 -3.30
N LYS A 31 -11.16 -14.41 -2.46
CA LYS A 31 -10.70 -15.65 -1.83
C LYS A 31 -10.41 -16.77 -2.84
N SER A 32 -11.18 -16.85 -3.92
CA SER A 32 -11.00 -17.85 -4.97
C SER A 32 -9.92 -17.50 -5.99
N ALA A 33 -9.51 -16.23 -6.06
CA ALA A 33 -8.49 -15.78 -6.98
C ALA A 33 -7.12 -16.30 -6.54
N GLU A 34 -6.42 -16.98 -7.43
CA GLU A 34 -5.02 -17.37 -7.20
C GLU A 34 -4.13 -16.13 -7.08
N ILE A 35 -4.38 -15.13 -7.95
CA ILE A 35 -3.65 -13.87 -8.00
C ILE A 35 -4.65 -12.72 -8.12
N VAL A 36 -4.45 -11.70 -7.28
CA VAL A 36 -5.13 -10.41 -7.35
C VAL A 36 -4.15 -9.40 -7.95
N LEU A 37 -4.60 -8.67 -8.96
CA LEU A 37 -3.80 -7.62 -9.61
C LEU A 37 -4.24 -6.25 -9.10
N ALA A 38 -3.31 -5.56 -8.45
CA ALA A 38 -3.47 -4.20 -7.95
C ALA A 38 -2.93 -3.21 -8.98
N TRP A 39 -3.83 -2.56 -9.72
CA TRP A 39 -3.42 -1.56 -10.72
C TRP A 39 -3.10 -0.21 -10.07
N LEU A 40 -1.84 0.20 -10.18
CA LEU A 40 -1.31 1.42 -9.57
C LEU A 40 -1.43 2.67 -10.45
N GLY A 41 -1.79 2.51 -11.73
CA GLY A 41 -1.78 3.60 -12.72
C GLY A 41 -0.55 3.57 -13.62
N GLU A 42 -0.41 4.59 -14.46
CA GLU A 42 0.68 4.72 -15.42
C GLU A 42 1.83 5.59 -14.91
N SER A 43 1.58 6.39 -13.87
CA SER A 43 2.55 7.32 -13.29
C SER A 43 2.47 7.36 -11.75
N LEU A 44 3.60 7.69 -11.12
CA LEU A 44 3.69 8.00 -9.69
C LEU A 44 3.28 9.43 -9.34
N ASP A 45 3.12 10.31 -10.33
CA ASP A 45 2.67 11.68 -10.11
C ASP A 45 1.35 11.97 -10.83
N ASP A 46 0.59 12.91 -10.27
CA ASP A 46 -0.66 13.39 -10.87
C ASP A 46 -0.43 14.14 -12.19
N THR A 47 0.82 14.44 -12.52
CA THR A 47 1.19 15.15 -13.75
C THR A 47 1.33 14.22 -14.96
N GLY A 48 1.35 12.90 -14.73
CA GLY A 48 1.60 11.90 -15.76
C GLY A 48 3.05 11.93 -16.30
N GLN A 49 3.98 12.58 -15.60
CA GLN A 49 5.36 12.74 -16.03
C GLN A 49 6.31 11.72 -15.39
N GLY A 50 5.94 11.16 -14.24
CA GLY A 50 6.63 10.03 -13.63
C GLY A 50 6.42 8.79 -14.50
N GLY A 51 7.32 8.53 -15.44
CA GLY A 51 7.18 7.39 -16.34
C GLY A 51 7.37 6.02 -15.65
N PRO A 52 7.32 4.92 -16.43
CA PRO A 52 7.53 3.56 -15.93
C PRO A 52 8.84 3.36 -15.14
N LEU A 53 9.85 4.21 -15.40
CA LEU A 53 11.12 4.19 -14.70
C LEU A 53 10.99 4.41 -13.19
N GLU A 54 10.09 5.30 -12.73
CA GLU A 54 9.96 5.55 -11.30
C GLU A 54 9.33 4.34 -10.59
N PHE A 55 8.34 3.69 -11.20
CA PHE A 55 7.83 2.43 -10.68
C PHE A 55 8.89 1.34 -10.63
N GLN A 56 9.71 1.23 -11.67
CA GLN A 56 10.81 0.27 -11.70
C GLN A 56 11.78 0.51 -10.53
N LEU A 57 12.21 1.75 -10.33
CA LEU A 57 13.10 2.13 -9.23
C LEU A 57 12.48 1.84 -7.86
N ALA A 58 11.19 2.12 -7.68
CA ALA A 58 10.48 1.80 -6.45
C ALA A 58 10.38 0.28 -6.23
N PHE A 59 10.05 -0.49 -7.26
CA PHE A 59 9.95 -1.95 -7.16
C PHE A 59 11.29 -2.60 -6.85
N ASP A 60 12.37 -2.14 -7.50
CA ASP A 60 13.72 -2.64 -7.23
C ASP A 60 14.16 -2.26 -5.81
N PHE A 61 13.81 -1.07 -5.33
CA PHE A 61 14.04 -0.67 -3.94
C PHE A 61 13.40 -1.65 -2.96
N PHE A 62 12.11 -1.95 -3.12
CA PHE A 62 11.40 -2.86 -2.21
C PHE A 62 11.91 -4.30 -2.33
N LYS A 63 12.27 -4.77 -3.53
CA LYS A 63 12.87 -6.10 -3.72
C LYS A 63 14.22 -6.22 -3.01
N SER A 64 15.13 -5.28 -3.23
CA SER A 64 16.45 -5.29 -2.61
C SER A 64 16.36 -5.25 -1.08
N LEU A 65 15.53 -4.36 -0.53
CA LEU A 65 15.37 -4.23 0.91
C LEU A 65 14.63 -5.41 1.55
N SER A 66 13.72 -6.06 0.82
CA SER A 66 13.06 -7.29 1.25
C SER A 66 14.03 -8.48 1.25
N ALA A 67 14.94 -8.57 0.29
CA ALA A 67 15.97 -9.61 0.28
C ALA A 67 16.87 -9.49 1.51
N THR A 68 17.28 -8.26 1.85
CA THR A 68 17.97 -7.95 3.11
C THR A 68 17.16 -8.37 4.34
N ALA A 69 15.84 -8.17 4.33
CA ALA A 69 14.96 -8.61 5.41
C ALA A 69 15.03 -10.13 5.67
N LEU A 70 15.07 -10.90 4.58
CA LEU A 70 15.14 -12.36 4.64
C LEU A 70 16.51 -12.82 5.13
N GLU A 71 17.58 -12.17 4.69
CA GLU A 71 18.96 -12.46 5.11
C GLU A 71 19.14 -12.29 6.62
N PHE A 72 18.61 -11.20 7.19
CA PHE A 72 18.73 -10.91 8.62
C PHE A 72 17.53 -11.33 9.47
N SER A 73 16.66 -12.20 8.95
CA SER A 73 15.46 -12.65 9.67
C SER A 73 15.84 -13.33 10.99
N GLY A 74 15.66 -12.60 12.10
CA GLY A 74 16.00 -13.07 13.46
C GLY A 74 17.33 -12.52 14.01
N ASN A 75 18.10 -11.76 13.24
CA ASN A 75 19.35 -11.14 13.68
C ASN A 75 19.30 -9.60 13.55
N ASN A 76 18.50 -8.97 14.41
CA ASN A 76 18.34 -7.52 14.41
C ASN A 76 19.66 -6.78 14.69
N GLU A 77 20.58 -7.36 15.46
CA GLU A 77 21.86 -6.71 15.78
C GLU A 77 22.72 -6.54 14.53
N GLU A 78 22.78 -7.56 13.67
CA GLU A 78 23.52 -7.51 12.41
C GLU A 78 22.89 -6.52 11.42
N LEU A 79 21.55 -6.50 11.33
CA LEU A 79 20.83 -5.51 10.53
C LEU A 79 21.19 -4.07 10.96
N LEU A 80 21.35 -3.83 12.26
CA LEU A 80 21.65 -2.51 12.83
C LEU A 80 23.12 -2.09 12.71
N LYS A 81 24.03 -3.00 12.33
CA LYS A 81 25.41 -2.62 11.98
C LYS A 81 25.47 -1.84 10.67
N LEU A 82 24.43 -1.92 9.84
CA LEU A 82 24.32 -1.24 8.54
C LEU A 82 25.42 -1.61 7.54
N GLU A 83 26.25 -2.63 7.82
CA GLU A 83 27.32 -3.08 6.91
C GLU A 83 26.75 -3.59 5.58
N TRP A 84 25.57 -4.20 5.62
CA TRP A 84 24.82 -4.61 4.44
C TRP A 84 24.47 -3.43 3.50
N MET A 85 24.42 -2.19 4.00
CA MET A 85 24.16 -1.03 3.14
C MET A 85 25.29 -0.81 2.14
N ALA A 86 26.52 -1.19 2.49
CA ALA A 86 27.68 -1.08 1.60
C ALA A 86 27.58 -2.03 0.39
N SER A 87 26.81 -3.12 0.47
CA SER A 87 26.61 -4.04 -0.65
C SER A 87 25.54 -3.57 -1.64
N GLN A 88 24.78 -2.52 -1.31
CA GLN A 88 23.71 -1.97 -2.14
C GLN A 88 23.90 -0.46 -2.38
N PRO A 89 25.01 -0.05 -3.03
CA PRO A 89 25.32 1.36 -3.21
C PRO A 89 24.21 2.13 -3.95
N GLU A 90 23.45 1.51 -4.84
CA GLU A 90 22.32 2.09 -5.56
C GLU A 90 21.22 2.65 -4.64
N LEU A 91 21.02 2.05 -3.46
CA LEU A 91 20.06 2.55 -2.47
C LEU A 91 20.54 3.85 -1.81
N TRP A 92 21.84 4.13 -1.79
CA TRP A 92 22.43 5.20 -0.97
C TRP A 92 23.25 6.20 -1.78
N THR A 93 23.46 5.94 -3.07
CA THR A 93 24.22 6.82 -3.96
C THR A 93 23.50 8.16 -4.02
N GLU A 94 24.18 9.21 -3.56
CA GLU A 94 23.67 10.57 -3.66
C GLU A 94 23.66 10.99 -5.12
N THR A 95 22.49 11.25 -5.66
CA THR A 95 22.35 11.67 -7.07
C THR A 95 21.92 13.13 -7.22
N ASP A 96 21.62 13.81 -6.11
CA ASP A 96 21.06 15.17 -6.16
C ASP A 96 22.00 16.21 -5.53
N ALA A 97 22.49 17.14 -6.36
CA ALA A 97 23.34 18.26 -5.95
C ALA A 97 22.58 19.27 -5.05
N LEU A 98 21.25 19.21 -5.03
CA LEU A 98 20.37 20.15 -4.33
C LEU A 98 20.20 19.85 -2.83
N GLY A 99 20.80 18.78 -2.31
CA GLY A 99 20.83 18.48 -0.87
C GLY A 99 19.49 18.05 -0.27
N MET A 100 18.44 17.80 -1.07
CA MET A 100 17.14 17.32 -0.60
C MET A 100 17.20 15.84 -0.19
N PHE A 101 16.66 15.50 0.98
CA PHE A 101 16.50 14.12 1.43
C PHE A 101 15.12 13.57 1.01
N PRO A 102 15.01 12.33 0.49
CA PRO A 102 16.11 11.41 0.19
C PRO A 102 16.89 11.82 -1.07
N ARG A 103 18.22 11.66 -1.01
CA ARG A 103 19.15 12.01 -2.10
C ARG A 103 19.24 10.95 -3.21
N SER A 104 18.77 9.73 -2.96
CA SER A 104 18.74 8.64 -3.96
C SER A 104 17.41 8.63 -4.69
N PHE A 105 17.47 8.45 -6.01
CA PHE A 105 16.29 8.28 -6.86
C PHE A 105 15.41 7.10 -6.43
N MET A 106 16.01 6.01 -5.94
CA MET A 106 15.26 4.83 -5.51
C MET A 106 14.42 5.11 -4.27
N TRP A 107 14.98 5.82 -3.29
CA TRP A 107 14.23 6.25 -2.11
C TRP A 107 13.08 7.21 -2.48
N ARG A 108 13.34 8.17 -3.36
CA ARG A 108 12.31 9.12 -3.81
C ARG A 108 11.17 8.40 -4.51
N ALA A 109 11.50 7.47 -5.40
CA ALA A 109 10.52 6.63 -6.09
C ALA A 109 9.73 5.77 -5.11
N ALA A 110 10.40 5.15 -4.13
CA ALA A 110 9.74 4.35 -3.10
C ALA A 110 8.77 5.18 -2.24
N LEU A 111 9.17 6.38 -1.82
CA LEU A 111 8.30 7.29 -1.08
C LEU A 111 7.09 7.73 -1.92
N ARG A 112 7.31 8.11 -3.18
CA ARG A 112 6.20 8.45 -4.09
C ARG A 112 5.26 7.28 -4.33
N LEU A 113 5.79 6.06 -4.43
CA LEU A 113 4.94 4.87 -4.51
C LEU A 113 4.05 4.78 -3.28
N LEU A 114 4.60 4.95 -2.07
CA LEU A 114 3.86 4.90 -0.81
C LEU A 114 2.86 6.06 -0.63
N ASP A 115 3.11 7.19 -1.28
CA ASP A 115 2.23 8.36 -1.28
C ASP A 115 1.12 8.28 -2.34
N LEU A 116 1.04 7.20 -3.14
CA LEU A 116 -0.02 7.05 -4.14
C LEU A 116 -1.43 7.09 -3.50
N PRO A 117 -2.39 7.80 -4.12
CA PRO A 117 -3.80 7.76 -3.70
C PRO A 117 -4.41 6.34 -3.73
N TYR A 118 -3.77 5.41 -4.43
CA TYR A 118 -4.13 3.99 -4.42
C TYR A 118 -4.21 3.41 -2.99
N TRP A 119 -3.30 3.79 -2.09
CA TRP A 119 -3.27 3.27 -0.71
C TRP A 119 -4.38 3.85 0.18
N GLU A 120 -5.00 4.96 -0.23
CA GLU A 120 -6.13 5.56 0.49
C GLU A 120 -7.47 4.85 0.21
N ARG A 121 -7.49 3.97 -0.81
CA ARG A 121 -8.71 3.28 -1.24
C ARG A 121 -9.12 2.24 -0.22
N CYS A 122 -10.36 2.27 0.23
CA CYS A 122 -10.83 1.35 1.25
C CYS A 122 -10.85 -0.13 0.78
N TRP A 123 -10.95 -0.41 -0.52
CA TRP A 123 -10.99 -1.78 -1.06
C TRP A 123 -9.65 -2.48 -1.04
N ILE A 124 -8.54 -1.76 -0.87
CA ILE A 124 -7.21 -2.38 -0.85
C ILE A 124 -7.08 -3.37 0.31
N PHE A 125 -7.87 -3.15 1.38
CA PHE A 125 -7.98 -4.11 2.47
C PHE A 125 -8.44 -5.48 1.99
N GLN A 126 -9.39 -5.54 1.06
CA GLN A 126 -9.89 -6.81 0.52
C GLN A 126 -8.84 -7.45 -0.39
N GLU A 127 -8.18 -6.65 -1.22
CA GLU A 127 -7.11 -7.13 -2.09
C GLU A 127 -5.95 -7.74 -1.30
N VAL A 128 -5.56 -7.09 -0.20
CA VAL A 128 -4.46 -7.52 0.69
C VAL A 128 -4.89 -8.65 1.65
N ALA A 129 -6.08 -8.58 2.23
CA ALA A 129 -6.49 -9.52 3.28
C ALA A 129 -7.17 -10.79 2.74
N LEU A 130 -7.84 -10.72 1.59
CA LEU A 130 -8.56 -11.86 1.02
C LEU A 130 -7.84 -12.52 -0.16
N GLY A 131 -6.94 -11.80 -0.84
CA GLY A 131 -6.16 -12.36 -1.93
C GLY A 131 -5.13 -13.37 -1.44
N ASN A 132 -4.98 -14.48 -2.15
CA ASN A 132 -3.91 -15.46 -1.87
C ASN A 132 -2.53 -14.89 -2.23
N LYS A 133 -2.45 -14.19 -3.35
CA LYS A 133 -1.28 -13.48 -3.84
C LYS A 133 -1.68 -12.14 -4.40
N LEU A 134 -1.00 -11.07 -4.02
CA LEU A 134 -1.24 -9.72 -4.54
C LEU A 134 -0.04 -9.26 -5.36
N LEU A 135 -0.26 -8.94 -6.63
CA LEU A 135 0.74 -8.30 -7.49
C LEU A 135 0.37 -6.85 -7.71
N LEU A 136 1.29 -5.97 -7.34
CA LEU A 136 1.25 -4.55 -7.70
C LEU A 136 1.66 -4.42 -9.17
N CYS A 137 0.81 -3.80 -9.98
CA CYS A 137 0.97 -3.73 -11.44
C CYS A 137 0.90 -2.29 -11.95
N THR A 138 1.73 -2.02 -12.94
CA THR A 138 1.68 -0.82 -13.78
C THR A 138 1.98 -1.24 -15.23
N VAL A 139 2.17 -0.29 -16.14
CA VAL A 139 2.46 -0.55 -17.55
C VAL A 139 3.77 -1.34 -17.68
N GLY A 140 3.66 -2.62 -18.06
CA GLY A 140 4.80 -3.49 -18.34
C GLY A 140 5.59 -3.96 -17.12
N LEU A 141 5.24 -3.52 -15.90
CA LEU A 141 5.97 -3.85 -14.67
C LEU A 141 5.04 -4.43 -13.62
N SER A 142 5.60 -5.30 -12.78
CA SER A 142 4.91 -5.80 -11.60
C SER A 142 5.86 -6.07 -10.43
N CYS A 143 5.31 -6.02 -9.23
CA CYS A 143 6.00 -6.34 -7.99
C CYS A 143 5.09 -7.14 -7.06
N ASP A 144 5.61 -8.23 -6.53
CA ASP A 144 4.91 -8.98 -5.48
C ASP A 144 4.76 -8.11 -4.22
N PHE A 145 3.55 -8.04 -3.68
CA PHE A 145 3.25 -7.29 -2.46
C PHE A 145 4.08 -7.78 -1.26
N GLU A 146 4.51 -9.05 -1.25
CA GLU A 146 5.39 -9.56 -0.18
C GLU A 146 6.75 -8.84 -0.15
N HIS A 147 7.27 -8.34 -1.29
CA HIS A 147 8.49 -7.52 -1.27
C HIS A 147 8.26 -6.18 -0.56
N LEU A 148 7.12 -5.52 -0.83
CA LEU A 148 6.76 -4.28 -0.15
C LEU A 148 6.65 -4.52 1.36
N LYS A 149 5.97 -5.60 1.76
CA LYS A 149 5.80 -5.99 3.17
C LYS A 149 7.12 -6.32 3.86
N GLY A 150 8.00 -7.08 3.21
CA GLY A 150 9.33 -7.43 3.72
C GLY A 150 10.19 -6.18 3.92
N ALA A 151 10.26 -5.31 2.93
CA ALA A 151 10.97 -4.05 3.00
C ALA A 151 10.45 -3.12 4.12
N MET A 152 9.13 -2.99 4.26
CA MET A 152 8.52 -2.19 5.33
C MET A 152 8.83 -2.76 6.73
N SER A 153 8.95 -4.08 6.85
CA SER A 153 9.42 -4.72 8.08
C SER A 153 10.86 -4.31 8.40
N THR A 154 11.77 -4.38 7.41
CA THR A 154 13.17 -3.94 7.55
C THR A 154 13.25 -2.47 7.97
N LEU A 155 12.54 -1.58 7.30
CA LEU A 155 12.50 -0.15 7.63
C LEU A 155 12.00 0.08 9.06
N SER A 156 10.98 -0.65 9.50
CA SER A 156 10.46 -0.56 10.87
C SER A 156 11.49 -1.02 11.90
N GLN A 157 12.24 -2.09 11.62
CA GLN A 157 13.30 -2.59 12.49
C GLN A 157 14.46 -1.61 12.59
N LEU A 158 14.92 -1.08 11.45
CA LEU A 158 15.93 -0.02 11.39
C LEU A 158 15.48 1.21 12.18
N GLY A 159 14.24 1.66 12.00
CA GLY A 159 13.66 2.78 12.73
C GLY A 159 13.71 2.57 14.24
N LYS A 160 13.27 1.40 14.72
CA LYS A 160 13.30 1.05 16.16
C LYS A 160 14.72 1.01 16.74
N GLY A 161 15.68 0.44 16.01
CA GLY A 161 17.06 0.36 16.48
C GLY A 161 17.79 1.70 16.47
N LEU A 162 17.51 2.55 15.47
CA LEU A 162 18.08 3.90 15.39
C LEU A 162 17.47 4.85 16.44
N GLU A 163 16.23 4.60 16.88
CA GLU A 163 15.60 5.34 17.97
C GLU A 163 16.21 5.07 19.35
N LEU A 164 16.91 3.94 19.54
CA LEU A 164 17.79 3.74 20.70
C LEU A 164 19.03 4.65 20.66
N GLY A 165 19.33 5.26 19.51
CA GLY A 165 20.44 6.18 19.26
C GLY A 165 20.04 7.67 19.13
N SER A 166 18.99 8.14 19.81
CA SER A 166 18.64 9.54 20.16
C SER A 166 18.97 10.77 19.26
N LYS A 167 19.33 10.68 17.97
CA LYS A 167 19.69 11.87 17.14
C LYS A 167 19.31 11.84 15.66
N ILE A 168 18.30 11.08 15.22
CA ILE A 168 17.80 11.20 13.83
C ILE A 168 16.36 11.70 13.82
N LYS A 169 16.23 13.02 13.73
CA LYS A 169 14.97 13.79 13.73
C LYS A 169 14.04 13.43 12.56
N THR A 170 14.56 12.80 11.49
CA THR A 170 13.85 12.45 10.26
C THR A 170 13.02 11.16 10.37
N ILE A 171 13.43 10.20 11.21
CA ILE A 171 12.63 8.98 11.51
C ILE A 171 11.42 9.35 12.38
N ARG A 172 11.48 10.48 13.09
CA ARG A 172 10.40 10.98 13.95
C ARG A 172 9.12 11.29 13.18
N ASP A 173 9.21 11.76 11.94
CA ASP A 173 8.03 12.06 11.12
C ASP A 173 7.32 10.78 10.62
N VAL A 174 8.08 9.67 10.51
CA VAL A 174 7.52 8.33 10.33
C VAL A 174 6.98 7.77 11.66
N ARG A 175 7.61 8.12 12.79
CA ARG A 175 7.29 7.63 14.15
C ARG A 175 6.01 8.23 14.75
N VAL A 176 5.61 9.45 14.41
CA VAL A 176 4.33 10.04 14.89
C VAL A 176 3.11 9.19 14.48
N ARG A 177 3.29 8.18 13.60
CA ARG A 177 2.23 7.38 13.00
C ARG A 177 2.23 5.88 13.39
N GLN A 178 3.04 5.45 14.37
CA GLN A 178 3.07 4.04 14.80
C GLN A 178 3.08 3.91 16.33
N ALA A 179 1.90 3.69 16.92
CA ALA A 179 1.78 3.19 18.29
C ALA A 179 0.64 2.17 18.40
N SER A 180 0.95 0.87 18.41
CA SER A 180 0.73 -0.07 19.53
C SER A 180 0.85 -1.53 19.06
N ARG A 181 0.87 -2.46 20.01
CA ARG A 181 1.33 -3.85 19.86
C ARG A 181 0.17 -4.83 19.58
N ASP A 182 0.49 -5.83 18.78
CA ASP A 182 0.02 -7.23 18.76
C ASP A 182 -0.86 -7.78 17.58
N THR A 183 -0.45 -8.98 17.17
CA THR A 183 -0.84 -10.04 16.19
C THR A 183 -1.83 -9.91 15.01
N ASN A 184 -2.55 -8.82 14.71
CA ASN A 184 -3.43 -8.82 13.51
C ASN A 184 -2.86 -7.96 12.36
N TYR A 185 -2.45 -8.58 11.25
CA TYR A 185 -1.90 -7.85 10.09
C TYR A 185 -2.89 -6.83 9.47
N GLY A 186 -4.19 -7.19 9.40
CA GLY A 186 -5.23 -6.26 8.98
C GLY A 186 -5.46 -5.12 9.99
N ALA A 187 -5.37 -5.42 11.28
CA ALA A 187 -5.43 -4.41 12.34
C ALA A 187 -4.19 -3.51 12.35
N ARG A 188 -2.99 -4.01 12.03
CA ARG A 188 -1.76 -3.21 11.91
C ARG A 188 -1.79 -2.27 10.72
N TRP A 189 -2.41 -2.65 9.61
CA TRP A 189 -2.64 -1.71 8.51
C TRP A 189 -3.71 -0.68 8.88
N LEU A 190 -4.79 -1.10 9.57
CA LEU A 190 -5.82 -0.21 10.11
C LEU A 190 -5.30 0.80 11.17
N ASP A 191 -4.41 0.36 12.06
CA ASP A 191 -3.74 1.16 13.10
C ASP A 191 -2.51 1.90 12.58
N SER A 192 -2.02 1.55 11.39
CA SER A 192 -1.03 2.37 10.70
C SER A 192 -1.70 3.62 10.13
N THR A 193 -0.88 4.61 9.76
CA THR A 193 -1.37 5.78 9.02
C THR A 193 -2.30 5.44 7.86
N TYR A 194 -2.01 4.35 7.13
CA TYR A 194 -2.74 3.97 5.92
C TYR A 194 -4.21 3.62 6.21
N GLY A 195 -4.50 3.02 7.36
CA GLY A 195 -5.86 2.71 7.80
C GLY A 195 -6.66 3.91 8.30
N SER A 196 -5.97 4.82 9.01
CA SER A 196 -6.58 6.04 9.55
C SER A 196 -6.96 7.08 8.49
N THR A 197 -6.35 6.98 7.29
CA THR A 197 -6.61 7.88 6.16
C THR A 197 -7.45 7.23 5.07
N LEU A 198 -8.07 6.08 5.32
CA LEU A 198 -8.91 5.44 4.31
C LEU A 198 -10.10 6.32 3.96
N ARG A 199 -10.25 6.52 2.67
CA ARG A 199 -11.34 7.29 2.09
C ARG A 199 -12.13 6.36 1.18
N ALA A 200 -13.45 6.53 1.22
CA ALA A 200 -14.26 6.14 0.08
C ALA A 200 -13.89 7.09 -1.07
N THR A 201 -12.94 6.67 -1.90
CA THR A 201 -12.44 7.45 -3.04
C THR A 201 -13.48 7.58 -4.14
N HIS A 202 -14.48 6.69 -4.15
CA HIS A 202 -15.65 6.73 -5.00
C HIS A 202 -16.92 6.60 -4.13
N PRO A 203 -18.05 7.25 -4.47
CA PRO A 203 -19.32 7.13 -3.73
C PRO A 203 -19.92 5.71 -3.66
N LYS A 204 -19.29 4.73 -4.30
CA LYS A 204 -19.68 3.31 -4.33
C LYS A 204 -18.63 2.43 -3.65
N ASP A 205 -17.63 3.05 -3.02
CA ASP A 205 -16.62 2.35 -2.25
C ASP A 205 -17.25 1.94 -0.94
N HIS A 206 -17.40 0.64 -0.77
CA HIS A 206 -17.92 0.05 0.45
C HIS A 206 -16.89 -0.96 0.96
N ILE A 207 -16.48 -0.82 2.23
CA ILE A 207 -15.74 -1.89 2.91
C ILE A 207 -16.76 -2.98 3.21
N TYR A 208 -16.71 -4.02 2.40
CA TYR A 208 -17.49 -5.22 2.64
C TYR A 208 -16.95 -5.92 3.88
N ALA A 209 -17.80 -6.05 4.90
CA ALA A 209 -17.44 -6.67 6.17
C ALA A 209 -16.70 -7.99 5.90
N VAL A 210 -15.43 -8.02 6.29
CA VAL A 210 -14.59 -9.21 6.23
C VAL A 210 -14.95 -10.06 7.44
N LEU A 211 -16.07 -10.78 7.32
CA LEU A 211 -16.52 -11.82 8.24
C LEU A 211 -16.42 -13.17 7.53
#